data_AF-A0A1V5D593-F1
#
_entry.id   AF-A0A1V5D593-F1
#
_cell.length_a   1.000
_cell.length_b   1.000
_cell.length_c   1.000
_cell.angle_alpha   90.00
_cell.angle_beta   90.00
_cell.angle_gamma   90.00
#
_symmetry.space_group_name_H-M   'P 1'
#
loop_
_entity.id
_entity.type
_entity.pdbx_description
1 polymer ?
#
loop_
_entity_poly.entity_id
_entity_poly.type
_entity_poly.pdbx_seq_one_letter_code
_entity_poly.pdbx_strand_id
1 'polypeptide(L)'
;MRNRTVIFIAILCLGGLVACAAKTMKRPLSDRDIEAARRNLDMSEKPAGADGSWHTVYTEPSNYLAGTGLRKVVRAKSGERIELWWVVDWLNKGRVIPRWHYELRYFRTRGGRASEGFQVGECHFSGGCNSVRYRTSRMNEDGMPTEFQVLHWDSWDYGNDGEEGYLDRIQHVYDVKRDWYVVTKGLYLYPRGCAPPVSSPPDVCDAKAECKPPYQPVKEEVIESRPLDS
;
A
#
# COMPACT_ATOMS: atom_id res chain seq x y z
N MET A 1 7.15 18.91 57.15
CA MET A 1 6.82 19.32 55.76
C MET A 1 7.56 18.44 54.78
N ARG A 2 7.08 17.22 54.50
CA ARG A 2 7.69 16.28 53.53
C ARG A 2 6.74 15.11 53.31
N ASN A 3 5.57 15.33 52.71
CA ASN A 3 4.65 14.24 52.28
C ASN A 3 3.39 14.71 51.52
N ARG A 4 3.48 15.79 50.73
CA ARG A 4 2.33 16.25 49.90
C ARG A 4 2.62 16.33 48.41
N THR A 5 3.89 16.28 48.00
CA THR A 5 4.29 16.40 46.59
C THR A 5 4.27 15.08 45.82
N VAL A 6 4.33 13.93 46.52
CA VAL A 6 4.37 12.61 45.86
C VAL A 6 2.97 12.12 45.45
N ILE A 7 1.90 12.57 46.12
CA ILE A 7 0.53 12.12 45.82
C ILE A 7 -0.04 12.84 44.58
N PHE A 8 0.39 14.07 44.31
CA PHE A 8 -0.07 14.82 43.12
C PHE A 8 0.52 14.29 41.79
N ILE A 9 1.67 13.63 41.82
CA ILE A 9 2.27 13.04 40.61
C ILE A 9 1.63 11.69 40.27
N ALA A 10 1.20 10.92 41.27
CA ALA A 10 0.52 9.64 41.05
C ALA A 10 -0.88 9.80 40.40
N ILE A 11 -1.60 10.88 40.69
CA ILE A 11 -2.93 11.14 40.12
C ILE A 11 -2.83 11.65 38.67
N LEU A 12 -1.75 12.38 38.32
CA LEU A 12 -1.47 12.76 36.93
C LEU A 12 -0.99 11.58 36.06
N CYS A 13 -0.45 10.51 36.65
CA CYS A 13 -0.10 9.28 35.93
C CYS A 13 -1.26 8.30 35.75
N LEU A 14 -2.35 8.38 36.54
CA LEU A 14 -3.54 7.55 36.34
C LEU A 14 -4.68 8.23 35.56
N GLY A 15 -4.70 9.57 35.48
CA GLY A 15 -5.73 10.31 34.73
C GLY A 15 -5.50 10.43 33.22
N GLY A 16 -4.30 10.07 32.72
CA GLY A 16 -3.90 10.27 31.31
C GLY A 16 -4.07 9.06 30.38
N LEU A 17 -4.50 7.90 30.89
CA LEU A 17 -4.54 6.63 30.14
C LEU A 17 -5.93 6.21 29.63
N VAL A 18 -6.90 7.14 29.63
CA VAL A 18 -8.20 6.94 28.96
C VAL A 18 -8.40 8.00 27.87
N ALA A 19 -7.33 8.37 27.19
CA ALA A 19 -7.45 9.01 25.88
C ALA A 19 -7.65 7.90 24.85
N CYS A 20 -8.92 7.63 24.58
CA CYS A 20 -9.45 6.96 23.40
C CYS A 20 -8.41 6.35 22.46
N ALA A 21 -7.95 5.14 22.79
CA ALA A 21 -7.71 4.15 21.75
C ALA A 21 -9.08 3.84 21.14
N ALA A 22 -9.59 4.76 20.31
CA ALA A 22 -10.57 4.45 19.32
C ALA A 22 -9.89 3.42 18.42
N LYS A 23 -9.97 2.14 18.82
CA LYS A 23 -9.91 1.04 17.88
C LYS A 23 -10.90 1.46 16.80
N THR A 24 -10.38 1.91 15.67
CA THR A 24 -11.17 2.18 14.49
C THR A 24 -11.91 0.88 14.26
N MET A 25 -13.18 0.83 14.69
CA MET A 25 -14.01 -0.35 14.55
C MET A 25 -14.08 -0.56 13.06
N LYS A 26 -13.33 -1.55 12.54
CA LYS A 26 -13.43 -1.95 11.14
C LYS A 26 -14.89 -2.33 10.93
N ARG A 27 -15.65 -1.45 10.29
CA ARG A 27 -17.04 -1.71 9.95
C ARG A 27 -17.06 -3.01 9.15
N PRO A 28 -17.95 -3.98 9.47
CA PRO A 28 -18.09 -5.16 8.65
C PRO A 28 -18.38 -4.75 7.21
N LEU A 29 -17.70 -5.39 6.25
CA LEU A 29 -17.88 -5.11 4.84
C LEU A 29 -19.32 -5.41 4.44
N SER A 30 -19.97 -4.44 3.81
CA SER A 30 -21.30 -4.65 3.23
C SER A 30 -21.18 -5.33 1.86
N ASP A 31 -22.27 -5.92 1.36
CA ASP A 31 -22.31 -6.52 0.02
C ASP A 31 -21.90 -5.51 -1.07
N ARG A 32 -22.25 -4.23 -0.88
CA ARG A 32 -21.82 -3.13 -1.77
C ARG A 32 -20.30 -2.94 -1.76
N ASP A 33 -19.67 -3.07 -0.60
CA ASP A 33 -18.22 -2.96 -0.43
C ASP A 33 -17.52 -4.13 -1.13
N ILE A 34 -18.05 -5.34 -0.96
CA ILE A 34 -17.55 -6.55 -1.64
C ILE A 34 -17.71 -6.45 -3.16
N GLU A 35 -18.84 -5.95 -3.63
CA GLU A 35 -19.11 -5.79 -5.06
C GLU A 35 -18.26 -4.68 -5.69
N ALA A 36 -18.02 -3.57 -4.97
CA ALA A 36 -17.09 -2.53 -5.38
C ALA A 36 -15.66 -3.07 -5.46
N ALA A 37 -15.23 -3.86 -4.47
CA ALA A 37 -13.95 -4.54 -4.47
C ALA A 37 -13.80 -5.50 -5.66
N ARG A 38 -14.79 -6.38 -5.92
CA ARG A 38 -14.78 -7.28 -7.08
C ARG A 38 -14.64 -6.52 -8.40
N ARG A 39 -15.42 -5.46 -8.62
CA ARG A 39 -15.29 -4.64 -9.84
C ARG A 39 -13.91 -4.02 -10.01
N ASN A 40 -13.31 -3.57 -8.91
CA ASN A 40 -11.98 -2.97 -8.94
C ASN A 40 -10.89 -4.03 -9.21
N LEU A 41 -11.04 -5.23 -8.66
CA LEU A 41 -10.18 -6.38 -8.95
C LEU A 41 -10.33 -6.85 -10.40
N ASP A 42 -11.55 -6.96 -10.93
CA ASP A 42 -11.81 -7.31 -12.34
C ASP A 42 -11.19 -6.29 -13.31
N MET A 43 -11.17 -5.00 -12.94
CA MET A 43 -10.49 -3.97 -13.72
C MET A 43 -8.96 -4.17 -13.77
N SER A 44 -8.36 -4.86 -12.78
CA SER A 44 -6.92 -5.14 -12.71
C SER A 44 -6.44 -6.13 -13.77
N GLU A 45 -7.35 -7.01 -14.21
CA GLU A 45 -7.09 -8.11 -15.13
C GLU A 45 -7.39 -7.76 -16.59
N LYS A 46 -8.08 -6.63 -16.84
CA LYS A 46 -8.40 -6.19 -18.20
C LYS A 46 -7.13 -5.74 -18.94
N PRO A 47 -6.82 -6.32 -20.12
CA PRO A 47 -5.71 -5.86 -20.95
C PRO A 47 -5.92 -4.42 -21.43
N ALA A 48 -4.84 -3.75 -21.83
CA ALA A 48 -4.90 -2.42 -22.42
C ALA A 48 -5.91 -2.41 -23.59
N GLY A 49 -6.91 -1.55 -23.50
CA GLY A 49 -8.03 -1.47 -24.44
C GLY A 49 -8.52 -0.03 -24.60
N ALA A 50 -9.71 0.14 -25.21
CA ALA A 50 -10.26 1.46 -25.56
C ALA A 50 -10.45 2.45 -24.37
N ASP A 51 -10.42 1.97 -23.13
CA ASP A 51 -10.66 2.76 -21.91
C ASP A 51 -9.38 3.26 -21.21
N GLY A 52 -8.20 3.00 -21.78
CA GLY A 52 -6.91 3.50 -21.27
C GLY A 52 -5.81 2.44 -21.22
N SER A 53 -4.60 2.91 -20.92
CA SER A 53 -3.40 2.07 -20.83
C SER A 53 -2.93 1.91 -19.38
N TRP A 54 -2.52 0.69 -19.03
CA TRP A 54 -1.87 0.38 -17.77
C TRP A 54 -0.36 0.59 -17.87
N HIS A 55 0.21 1.20 -16.84
CA HIS A 55 1.64 1.42 -16.69
C HIS A 55 2.08 0.98 -15.31
N THR A 56 3.26 0.36 -15.21
CA THR A 56 3.81 -0.11 -13.93
C THR A 56 5.03 0.68 -13.57
N VAL A 57 5.15 1.02 -12.29
CA VAL A 57 6.32 1.65 -11.71
C VAL A 57 6.78 0.83 -10.52
N TYR A 58 8.05 0.47 -10.56
CA TYR A 58 8.70 -0.28 -9.50
C TYR A 58 9.44 0.69 -8.57
N THR A 59 9.44 0.37 -7.27
CA THR A 59 10.39 1.00 -6.35
C THR A 59 11.67 0.19 -6.31
N GLU A 60 12.80 0.87 -6.30
CA GLU A 60 14.05 0.26 -5.84
C GLU A 60 13.86 -0.23 -4.39
N PRO A 61 14.28 -1.46 -4.06
CA PRO A 61 14.19 -1.96 -2.70
C PRO A 61 15.00 -1.08 -1.76
N SER A 62 14.40 -0.83 -0.61
CA SER A 62 14.93 -0.04 0.47
C SER A 62 15.06 -0.95 1.66
N ASN A 63 16.24 -0.96 2.26
CA ASN A 63 16.50 -1.70 3.49
C ASN A 63 16.59 -0.72 4.68
N TYR A 64 16.86 -1.25 5.86
CA TYR A 64 16.98 -0.45 7.08
C TYR A 64 18.15 0.55 7.06
N LEU A 65 19.14 0.36 6.17
CA LEU A 65 20.25 1.30 5.94
C LEU A 65 19.86 2.43 4.97
N ALA A 66 18.80 2.24 4.18
CA ALA A 66 18.31 3.25 3.27
C ALA A 66 17.64 4.37 4.07
N GLY A 67 18.15 5.60 3.98
CA GLY A 67 17.57 6.75 4.67
C GLY A 67 16.13 7.01 4.23
N THR A 68 15.29 7.50 5.14
CA THR A 68 13.91 7.93 4.87
C THR A 68 13.85 8.92 3.71
N GLY A 69 12.88 8.78 2.81
CA GLY A 69 12.68 9.77 1.75
C GLY A 69 11.84 9.31 0.57
N LEU A 70 11.59 10.26 -0.33
CA LEU A 70 10.91 10.03 -1.59
C LEU A 70 11.76 9.13 -2.48
N ARG A 71 11.19 8.01 -2.93
CA ARG A 71 11.82 7.04 -3.84
C ARG A 71 11.41 7.25 -5.28
N LYS A 72 10.14 7.57 -5.51
CA LYS A 72 9.61 7.73 -6.86
C LYS A 72 8.47 8.73 -6.88
N VAL A 73 8.42 9.52 -7.95
CA VAL A 73 7.28 10.39 -8.25
C VAL A 73 6.85 10.17 -9.70
N VAL A 74 5.54 10.08 -9.91
CA VAL A 74 4.95 10.12 -11.26
C VAL A 74 3.96 11.28 -11.27
N ARG A 75 4.15 12.20 -12.21
CA ARG A 75 3.31 13.39 -12.38
C ARG A 75 2.40 13.18 -13.57
N ALA A 76 1.17 13.68 -13.48
CA ALA A 76 0.24 13.75 -14.59
C ALA A 76 0.06 15.19 -15.08
N LYS A 77 -0.35 15.35 -16.33
CA LYS A 77 -0.64 16.65 -16.95
C LYS A 77 -1.78 17.40 -16.25
N SER A 78 -2.72 16.65 -15.66
CA SER A 78 -3.77 17.16 -14.77
C SER A 78 -3.23 17.90 -13.53
N GLY A 79 -1.91 17.79 -13.27
CA GLY A 79 -1.18 18.27 -12.10
C GLY A 79 -1.24 17.30 -10.92
N GLU A 80 -1.93 16.17 -11.07
CA GLU A 80 -1.95 15.10 -10.08
C GLU A 80 -0.57 14.45 -9.99
N ARG A 81 -0.25 13.84 -8.85
CA ARG A 81 0.95 13.01 -8.73
C ARG A 81 0.77 11.87 -7.75
N ILE A 82 1.46 10.78 -8.02
CA ILE A 82 1.71 9.71 -7.06
C ILE A 82 3.15 9.82 -6.57
N GLU A 83 3.34 9.58 -5.29
CA GLU A 83 4.65 9.57 -4.65
C GLU A 83 4.81 8.29 -3.85
N LEU A 84 5.94 7.60 -4.04
CA LEU A 84 6.33 6.45 -3.25
C LEU A 84 7.46 6.85 -2.31
N TRP A 85 7.22 6.66 -1.03
CA TRP A 85 8.10 7.04 0.06
C TRP A 85 8.62 5.81 0.76
N TRP A 86 9.89 5.85 1.20
CA TRP A 86 10.40 4.97 2.23
C TRP A 86 10.37 5.72 3.55
N VAL A 87 9.59 5.23 4.50
CA VAL A 87 9.30 5.90 5.76
C VAL A 87 9.81 5.08 6.93
N VAL A 88 10.29 5.77 7.96
CA VAL A 88 10.57 5.18 9.26
C VAL A 88 9.60 5.77 10.26
N ASP A 89 8.62 4.98 10.69
CA ASP A 89 7.70 5.35 11.75
C ASP A 89 8.39 5.23 13.10
N TRP A 90 8.70 6.38 13.70
CA TRP A 90 9.14 6.50 15.08
C TRP A 90 7.95 6.91 15.94
N LEU A 91 7.55 6.07 16.89
CA LEU A 91 6.65 6.40 18.01
C LEU A 91 5.21 6.88 17.66
N ASN A 92 4.81 7.10 16.39
CA ASN A 92 3.47 7.64 16.06
C ASN A 92 2.30 6.66 16.29
N LYS A 93 2.56 5.39 16.59
CA LYS A 93 1.53 4.38 16.90
C LYS A 93 1.73 3.71 18.27
N GLY A 94 2.42 4.35 19.21
CA GLY A 94 2.65 3.84 20.56
C GLY A 94 3.58 2.62 20.63
N ARG A 95 4.52 2.50 19.68
CA ARG A 95 5.46 1.37 19.57
C ARG A 95 6.88 1.80 19.95
N VAL A 96 7.61 0.90 20.62
CA VAL A 96 8.98 1.12 21.13
C VAL A 96 10.04 0.89 20.05
N ILE A 97 9.71 0.17 18.96
CA ILE A 97 10.64 -0.22 17.90
C ILE A 97 10.26 0.50 16.60
N PRO A 98 11.21 1.16 15.90
CA PRO A 98 10.96 1.78 14.62
C PRO A 98 10.45 0.76 13.59
N ARG A 99 9.53 1.18 12.72
CA ARG A 99 9.07 0.37 11.60
C ARG A 99 9.41 1.05 10.30
N TRP A 100 10.04 0.29 9.42
CA TRP A 100 10.34 0.71 8.06
C TRP A 100 9.27 0.18 7.12
N HIS A 101 8.72 1.05 6.29
CA HIS A 101 7.70 0.67 5.33
C HIS A 101 7.70 1.63 4.13
N TYR A 102 7.16 1.14 3.03
CA TYR A 102 6.79 2.00 1.92
C TYR A 102 5.45 2.67 2.18
N GLU A 103 5.28 3.90 1.70
CA GLU A 103 4.00 4.60 1.62
C GLU A 103 3.75 5.06 0.20
N LEU A 104 2.57 4.77 -0.35
CA LEU A 104 2.07 5.37 -1.58
C LEU A 104 1.17 6.55 -1.20
N ARG A 105 1.50 7.73 -1.70
CA ARG A 105 0.71 8.95 -1.51
C ARG A 105 0.16 9.43 -2.84
N TYR A 106 -1.08 9.90 -2.83
CA TYR A 106 -1.73 10.50 -3.98
C TYR A 106 -2.06 11.97 -3.72
N PHE A 107 -1.77 12.82 -4.70
CA PHE A 107 -2.00 14.25 -4.64
C PHE A 107 -2.96 14.66 -5.76
N ARG A 108 -4.15 15.14 -5.39
CA ARG A 108 -5.17 15.67 -6.30
C ARG A 108 -4.95 17.15 -6.60
N THR A 109 -5.45 17.62 -7.74
CA THR A 109 -5.45 19.06 -8.07
C THR A 109 -6.76 19.79 -7.77
N ARG A 110 -7.90 19.09 -7.64
CA ARG A 110 -9.20 19.70 -7.32
C ARG A 110 -9.55 19.60 -5.84
N GLY A 111 -10.04 20.69 -5.24
CA GLY A 111 -10.78 20.67 -3.96
C GLY A 111 -10.00 21.01 -2.68
N GLY A 112 -8.83 21.66 -2.76
CA GLY A 112 -8.17 22.24 -1.58
C GLY A 112 -7.18 21.32 -0.82
N ARG A 113 -7.11 20.02 -1.13
CA ARG A 113 -6.14 19.08 -0.54
C ARG A 113 -4.81 18.93 -1.31
N ALA A 114 -4.56 19.77 -2.33
CA ALA A 114 -3.45 19.59 -3.26
C ALA A 114 -2.04 19.66 -2.62
N SER A 115 -1.90 20.30 -1.45
CA SER A 115 -0.61 20.46 -0.78
C SER A 115 -0.21 19.26 0.09
N GLU A 116 -1.15 18.55 0.70
CA GLU A 116 -0.83 17.51 1.70
C GLU A 116 -0.84 16.09 1.12
N GLY A 117 -1.62 15.86 0.06
CA GLY A 117 -1.85 14.52 -0.45
C GLY A 117 -2.51 13.61 0.60
N PHE A 118 -2.82 12.38 0.24
CA PHE A 118 -3.25 11.38 1.21
C PHE A 118 -2.58 10.05 0.94
N GLN A 119 -2.42 9.25 1.99
CA GLN A 119 -1.85 7.93 1.92
C GLN A 119 -2.86 6.95 1.32
N VAL A 120 -2.52 6.39 0.16
CA VAL A 120 -3.27 5.32 -0.49
C VAL A 120 -3.03 3.99 0.22
N GLY A 121 -1.84 3.76 0.78
CA GLY A 121 -1.56 2.53 1.55
C GLY A 121 -0.22 2.56 2.27
N GLU A 122 0.16 1.45 2.90
CA GLU A 122 1.52 1.19 3.38
C GLU A 122 1.89 -0.27 3.13
N CYS A 123 3.15 -0.54 2.80
CA CYS A 123 3.67 -1.90 2.70
C CYS A 123 4.92 -2.09 3.57
N HIS A 124 4.93 -3.17 4.34
CA HIS A 124 5.99 -3.50 5.29
C HIS A 124 6.99 -4.55 4.78
N PHE A 125 6.79 -5.08 3.56
CA PHE A 125 7.67 -6.09 2.97
C PHE A 125 8.95 -5.45 2.42
N SER A 126 9.94 -5.26 3.31
CA SER A 126 11.24 -4.65 2.96
C SER A 126 12.08 -5.51 2.00
N GLY A 127 11.89 -6.83 2.03
CA GLY A 127 12.48 -7.79 1.08
C GLY A 127 11.57 -8.23 -0.06
N GLY A 128 10.32 -7.73 -0.09
CA GLY A 128 9.30 -8.10 -1.05
C GLY A 128 9.28 -7.25 -2.31
N CYS A 129 8.46 -7.63 -3.30
CA CYS A 129 8.22 -6.80 -4.48
C CYS A 129 7.12 -5.78 -4.21
N ASN A 130 7.42 -4.51 -4.49
CA ASN A 130 6.47 -3.40 -4.39
C ASN A 130 6.35 -2.72 -5.75
N SER A 131 5.16 -2.78 -6.35
CA SER A 131 4.90 -2.21 -7.67
C SER A 131 3.59 -1.44 -7.69
N VAL A 132 3.60 -0.26 -8.32
CA VAL A 132 2.41 0.55 -8.52
C VAL A 132 2.04 0.52 -9.98
N ARG A 133 0.91 -0.09 -10.28
CA ARG A 133 0.26 -0.03 -11.58
C ARG A 133 -0.74 1.11 -11.56
N TYR A 134 -0.71 1.97 -12.57
CA TYR A 134 -1.72 3.01 -12.73
C TYR A 134 -2.34 2.95 -14.12
N ARG A 135 -3.62 3.31 -14.18
CA ARG A 135 -4.34 3.49 -15.44
C ARG A 135 -4.46 4.97 -15.78
N THR A 136 -4.17 5.30 -17.02
CA THR A 136 -4.37 6.64 -17.59
C THR A 136 -5.14 6.52 -18.90
N SER A 137 -5.93 7.54 -19.27
CA SER A 137 -6.59 7.57 -20.59
C SER A 137 -5.58 7.60 -21.73
N ARG A 138 -4.45 8.28 -21.52
CA ARG A 138 -3.50 8.67 -22.56
C ARG A 138 -2.17 9.08 -21.94
N MET A 139 -1.08 8.71 -22.59
CA MET A 139 0.24 9.31 -22.40
C MET A 139 0.44 10.47 -23.39
N ASN A 140 1.16 11.53 -22.99
CA ASN A 140 1.66 12.52 -23.94
C ASN A 140 2.92 11.99 -24.67
N GLU A 141 3.47 12.80 -25.57
CA GLU A 141 4.67 12.46 -26.35
C GLU A 141 5.90 12.21 -25.46
N ASP A 142 5.96 12.79 -24.26
CA ASP A 142 7.04 12.63 -23.29
C ASP A 142 6.83 11.41 -22.35
N GLY A 143 5.79 10.61 -22.56
CA GLY A 143 5.45 9.50 -21.65
C GLY A 143 4.91 9.96 -20.29
N MET A 144 4.31 11.14 -20.21
CA MET A 144 3.59 11.64 -19.03
C MET A 144 2.10 11.27 -19.12
N PRO A 145 1.49 10.68 -18.07
CA PRO A 145 0.06 10.42 -18.06
C PRO A 145 -0.73 11.73 -18.10
N THR A 146 -1.88 11.71 -18.77
CA THR A 146 -2.77 12.88 -18.81
C THR A 146 -3.44 13.09 -17.45
N GLU A 147 -3.94 12.01 -16.87
CA GLU A 147 -4.54 11.93 -15.53
C GLU A 147 -4.39 10.51 -14.95
N PHE A 148 -4.62 10.35 -13.65
CA PHE A 148 -4.74 9.03 -13.05
C PHE A 148 -6.22 8.63 -12.93
N GLN A 149 -6.56 7.44 -13.39
CA GLN A 149 -7.92 6.92 -13.30
C GLN A 149 -8.07 5.89 -12.19
N VAL A 150 -7.05 5.05 -12.02
CA VAL A 150 -7.00 3.99 -11.01
C VAL A 150 -5.54 3.77 -10.62
N LEU A 151 -5.27 3.52 -9.34
CA LEU A 151 -3.96 3.14 -8.81
C LEU A 151 -4.07 1.77 -8.13
N HIS A 152 -3.27 0.81 -8.56
CA HIS A 152 -3.11 -0.49 -7.92
C HIS A 152 -1.70 -0.57 -7.37
N TRP A 153 -1.58 -0.75 -6.08
CA TRP A 153 -0.30 -1.02 -5.46
C TRP A 153 -0.28 -2.46 -4.98
N ASP A 154 0.57 -3.24 -5.62
CA ASP A 154 0.78 -4.65 -5.36
C ASP A 154 2.08 -4.83 -4.57
N SER A 155 1.93 -5.49 -3.42
CA SER A 155 3.00 -5.81 -2.51
C SER A 155 3.03 -7.30 -2.26
N TRP A 156 4.13 -7.93 -2.66
CA TRP A 156 4.35 -9.37 -2.58
C TRP A 156 5.45 -9.67 -1.57
N ASP A 157 5.14 -10.49 -0.57
CA ASP A 157 6.14 -11.08 0.31
C ASP A 157 6.51 -12.47 -0.21
N TYR A 158 7.77 -12.61 -0.59
CA TYR A 158 8.35 -13.87 -1.04
C TYR A 158 8.93 -14.58 0.18
N GLY A 159 8.04 -14.92 1.11
CA GLY A 159 8.39 -15.48 2.41
C GLY A 159 9.10 -16.82 2.31
N ASN A 160 9.99 -17.05 3.27
CA ASN A 160 10.54 -18.35 3.67
C ASN A 160 10.09 -18.61 5.11
N ASP A 161 8.79 -18.42 5.37
CA ASP A 161 8.21 -18.20 6.70
C ASP A 161 7.98 -19.53 7.47
N GLY A 162 8.74 -20.56 7.11
CA GLY A 162 8.62 -21.91 7.66
C GLY A 162 7.59 -22.80 6.96
N GLU A 163 6.77 -22.26 6.05
CA GLU A 163 5.96 -23.03 5.12
C GLU A 163 6.48 -22.83 3.69
N GLU A 164 7.20 -23.82 3.16
CA GLU A 164 7.75 -23.78 1.80
C GLU A 164 6.62 -23.62 0.76
N GLY A 165 6.70 -22.56 -0.04
CA GLY A 165 5.93 -22.45 -1.28
C GLY A 165 4.78 -21.43 -1.30
N TYR A 166 4.57 -20.68 -0.21
CA TYR A 166 3.53 -19.64 -0.17
C TYR A 166 4.04 -18.22 -0.44
N LEU A 167 3.12 -17.38 -0.89
CA LEU A 167 3.30 -15.99 -1.26
C LEU A 167 2.18 -15.17 -0.62
N ASP A 168 2.54 -14.18 0.20
CA ASP A 168 1.57 -13.22 0.72
C ASP A 168 1.48 -12.03 -0.25
N ARG A 169 0.27 -11.69 -0.66
CA ARG A 169 -0.03 -10.48 -1.45
C ARG A 169 -0.88 -9.53 -0.63
N ILE A 170 -0.49 -8.27 -0.58
CA ILE A 170 -1.37 -7.19 -0.18
C ILE A 170 -1.54 -6.28 -1.39
N GLN A 171 -2.79 -6.08 -1.82
CA GLN A 171 -3.12 -5.18 -2.90
C GLN A 171 -3.97 -4.02 -2.38
N HIS A 172 -3.51 -2.81 -2.64
CA HIS A 172 -4.24 -1.58 -2.42
C HIS A 172 -4.76 -1.06 -3.76
N VAL A 173 -6.08 -0.90 -3.90
CA VAL A 173 -6.70 -0.34 -5.10
C VAL A 173 -7.40 0.96 -4.77
N TYR A 174 -7.05 2.01 -5.50
CA TYR A 174 -7.72 3.30 -5.44
C TYR A 174 -8.33 3.66 -6.80
N ASP A 175 -9.66 3.65 -6.87
CA ASP A 175 -10.43 4.16 -8.00
C ASP A 175 -10.54 5.69 -7.86
N VAL A 176 -9.72 6.40 -8.63
CA VAL A 176 -9.63 7.87 -8.56
C VAL A 176 -10.95 8.52 -8.98
N LYS A 177 -11.64 7.95 -9.98
CA LYS A 177 -12.89 8.50 -10.54
C LYS A 177 -14.06 8.39 -9.56
N ARG A 178 -14.10 7.31 -8.78
CA ARG A 178 -15.16 7.06 -7.79
C ARG A 178 -14.79 7.47 -6.38
N ASP A 179 -13.55 7.89 -6.18
CA ASP A 179 -12.95 8.14 -4.87
C ASP A 179 -13.13 6.97 -3.90
N TRP A 180 -12.78 5.77 -4.37
CA TRP A 180 -13.04 4.54 -3.63
C TRP A 180 -11.77 3.74 -3.44
N TYR A 181 -11.57 3.26 -2.22
CA TYR A 181 -10.39 2.54 -1.79
C TYR A 181 -10.73 1.13 -1.34
N VAL A 182 -9.89 0.16 -1.72
CA VAL A 182 -10.05 -1.26 -1.42
C VAL A 182 -8.68 -1.83 -1.05
N VAL A 183 -8.67 -2.72 -0.05
CA VAL A 183 -7.50 -3.53 0.27
C VAL A 183 -7.89 -5.00 0.23
N THR A 184 -7.11 -5.78 -0.50
CA THR A 184 -7.23 -7.23 -0.57
C THR A 184 -5.96 -7.86 -0.02
N LYS A 185 -6.11 -8.88 0.83
CA LYS A 185 -5.03 -9.78 1.22
C LYS A 185 -5.24 -11.11 0.52
N GLY A 186 -4.19 -11.64 -0.09
CA GLY A 186 -4.20 -12.94 -0.73
C GLY A 186 -3.04 -13.81 -0.30
N LEU A 187 -3.28 -15.12 -0.28
CA LEU A 187 -2.29 -16.18 -0.13
C LEU A 187 -2.22 -16.94 -1.44
N TYR A 188 -1.02 -17.11 -1.97
CA TYR A 188 -0.76 -17.74 -3.25
C TYR A 188 0.31 -18.82 -3.14
N LEU A 189 0.36 -19.73 -4.11
CA LEU A 189 1.40 -20.73 -4.28
C LEU A 189 2.26 -20.41 -5.51
N TYR A 190 3.54 -20.77 -5.44
CA TYR A 190 4.38 -20.78 -6.63
C TYR A 190 3.85 -21.80 -7.66
N PRO A 191 4.07 -21.54 -8.96
CA PRO A 191 3.80 -22.53 -9.98
C PRO A 191 4.54 -23.84 -9.69
N ARG A 192 3.96 -24.97 -10.10
CA ARG A 192 4.57 -26.29 -9.88
C ARG A 192 5.93 -26.37 -10.58
N GLY A 193 6.94 -26.89 -9.87
CA GLY A 193 8.31 -27.05 -10.41
C GLY A 193 9.16 -25.77 -10.31
N CYS A 194 8.67 -24.78 -9.58
CA CYS A 194 9.26 -23.47 -9.44
C CYS A 194 9.68 -23.28 -7.97
N ALA A 195 10.96 -22.97 -7.73
CA ALA A 195 11.46 -22.73 -6.37
C ALA A 195 11.10 -21.30 -5.93
N PRO A 196 10.76 -21.08 -4.64
CA PRO A 196 10.61 -19.72 -4.13
C PRO A 196 11.90 -18.95 -4.38
N PRO A 197 11.85 -17.70 -4.90
CA PRO A 197 13.02 -16.86 -4.95
C PRO A 197 13.57 -16.73 -3.53
N VAL A 198 14.82 -17.15 -3.35
CA VAL A 198 15.58 -16.78 -2.16
C VAL A 198 15.73 -15.27 -2.24
N SER A 199 14.87 -14.54 -1.52
CA SER A 199 14.81 -13.09 -1.48
C SER A 199 16.22 -12.51 -1.39
N SER A 200 16.79 -12.16 -2.54
CA SER A 200 18.14 -11.60 -2.64
C SER A 200 17.93 -10.22 -3.23
N PRO A 201 17.80 -9.18 -2.37
CA PRO A 201 17.80 -7.79 -2.82
C PRO A 201 18.96 -7.56 -3.81
N PRO A 202 18.81 -6.71 -4.84
CA PRO A 202 17.87 -5.60 -4.91
C PRO A 202 16.83 -5.64 -6.05
N ASP A 203 16.52 -6.78 -6.69
CA ASP A 203 15.64 -6.77 -7.88
C ASP A 203 14.53 -7.84 -7.85
N VAL A 204 13.92 -8.09 -6.70
CA VAL A 204 12.86 -9.12 -6.56
C VAL A 204 11.63 -8.84 -7.46
N CYS A 205 11.41 -7.60 -7.91
CA CYS A 205 10.33 -7.32 -8.86
C CYS A 205 10.66 -7.72 -10.31
N ASP A 206 11.91 -7.54 -10.74
CA ASP A 206 12.32 -7.62 -12.16
C ASP A 206 13.38 -8.69 -12.43
N ALA A 207 13.75 -9.47 -11.42
CA ALA A 207 14.73 -10.54 -11.58
C ALA A 207 14.20 -11.62 -12.53
N LYS A 208 14.83 -11.71 -13.71
CA LYS A 208 14.48 -12.64 -14.80
C LYS A 208 14.53 -14.12 -14.39
N ALA A 209 15.29 -14.43 -13.35
CA ALA A 209 15.51 -15.80 -12.89
C ALA A 209 14.43 -16.30 -11.91
N GLU A 210 13.45 -15.46 -11.55
CA GLU A 210 12.45 -15.81 -10.56
C GLU A 210 11.18 -16.38 -11.18
N CYS A 211 10.47 -17.18 -10.39
CA CYS A 211 9.12 -17.62 -10.70
C CYS A 211 8.18 -16.40 -10.74
N LYS A 212 7.87 -15.95 -11.95
CA LYS A 212 6.94 -14.84 -12.19
C LYS A 212 5.49 -15.34 -12.18
N PRO A 213 4.52 -14.44 -11.95
CA PRO A 213 3.11 -14.76 -12.08
C PRO A 213 2.77 -15.37 -13.47
N PRO A 214 1.68 -16.13 -13.58
CA PRO A 214 0.58 -16.25 -12.61
C PRO A 214 0.90 -17.21 -11.46
N TYR A 215 0.74 -16.72 -10.22
CA TYR A 215 0.77 -17.54 -9.02
C TYR A 215 -0.59 -18.18 -8.80
N GLN A 216 -0.64 -19.37 -8.19
CA GLN A 216 -1.90 -20.06 -7.95
C GLN A 216 -2.58 -19.48 -6.70
N PRO A 217 -3.79 -18.90 -6.79
CA PRO A 217 -4.47 -18.37 -5.62
C PRO A 217 -4.95 -19.51 -4.71
N VAL A 218 -4.68 -19.38 -3.41
CA VAL A 218 -5.19 -20.28 -2.36
C VAL A 218 -6.37 -19.62 -1.66
N LYS A 219 -6.21 -18.36 -1.28
CA LYS A 219 -7.21 -17.57 -0.59
C LYS A 219 -7.05 -16.10 -0.96
N GLU A 220 -8.17 -15.41 -1.18
CA GLU A 220 -8.18 -13.95 -1.26
C GLU A 220 -9.34 -13.40 -0.44
N GLU A 221 -9.08 -12.34 0.30
CA GLU A 221 -10.07 -11.67 1.12
C GLU A 221 -9.94 -10.16 0.99
N VAL A 222 -11.09 -9.50 0.80
CA VAL A 222 -11.17 -8.04 0.94
C VAL A 222 -11.12 -7.75 2.43
N ILE A 223 -10.14 -6.97 2.88
CA ILE A 223 -9.96 -6.61 4.29
C ILE A 223 -10.39 -5.17 4.60
N GLU A 224 -10.56 -4.36 3.55
CA GLU A 224 -11.04 -2.99 3.63
C GLU A 224 -11.68 -2.60 2.30
N SER A 225 -12.80 -1.88 2.36
CA SER A 225 -13.37 -1.19 1.20
C SER A 225 -14.20 -0.01 1.70
N ARG A 226 -13.89 1.19 1.21
CA ARG A 226 -14.53 2.42 1.67
C ARG A 226 -14.36 3.58 0.68
N PRO A 227 -15.24 4.59 0.70
CA PRO A 227 -14.94 5.88 0.10
C PRO A 227 -13.80 6.60 0.87
N LEU A 228 -13.11 7.53 0.21
CA LEU A 228 -12.07 8.36 0.84
C LEU A 228 -12.59 9.74 1.26
N ASP A 229 -13.67 10.22 0.66
CA ASP A 229 -14.33 11.51 0.94
C ASP A 229 -15.60 11.40 1.82
N SER A 230 -15.63 10.52 2.83
CA SER A 230 -16.70 10.47 3.86
C SER A 230 -16.25 10.97 5.22
#